data_AF-A0A1V4XW32-F1
#
_entry.id   AF-A0A1V4XW32-F1
#
_cell.length_a   1.000
_cell.length_b   1.000
_cell.length_c   1.000
_cell.angle_alpha   90.00
_cell.angle_beta   90.00
_cell.angle_gamma   90.00
#
_symmetry.space_group_name_H-M   'P 1'
#
loop_
_entity.id
_entity.type
_entity.pdbx_description
1 polymer ?
#
loop_
_entity_poly.entity_id
_entity_poly.type
_entity_poly.pdbx_seq_one_letter_code
_entity_poly.pdbx_strand_id
1 'polypeptide(L)'
;MTVLLKKREEDKNELEEKVLSNIKSMVLPYIEKVKMTMLDTTQMNYISIMESHLNEITSPFRHKLTSQSLNLTPREIQVASLIKDGKTTKEIAELMNVCPGAVALHRNHIRKKLGLNNKKVNLASHLSSLP
;
A
#
# COMPACT_ATOMS: atom_id res chain seq x y z
N MET A 1 -27.62 -15.66 0.74
CA MET A 1 -26.45 -15.74 -0.16
C MET A 1 -25.52 -16.82 0.40
N THR A 2 -25.21 -17.84 -0.39
CA THR A 2 -24.79 -19.19 0.05
C THR A 2 -23.35 -19.24 0.58
N VAL A 3 -23.12 -20.03 1.63
CA VAL A 3 -21.81 -20.24 2.30
C VAL A 3 -20.68 -20.59 1.32
N LEU A 4 -21.00 -21.21 0.18
CA LEU A 4 -20.09 -21.53 -0.92
C LEU A 4 -19.47 -20.31 -1.61
N LEU A 5 -20.23 -19.22 -1.78
CA LEU A 5 -19.69 -17.99 -2.39
C LEU A 5 -18.69 -17.32 -1.45
N LYS A 6 -18.95 -17.33 -0.14
CA LYS A 6 -18.06 -16.78 0.87
C LYS A 6 -16.74 -17.56 0.94
N LYS A 7 -16.80 -18.89 0.94
CA LYS A 7 -15.61 -19.74 0.93
C LYS A 7 -14.74 -19.56 -0.32
N ARG A 8 -15.37 -19.43 -1.49
CA ARG A 8 -14.64 -19.15 -2.74
C ARG A 8 -13.94 -17.78 -2.73
N GLU A 9 -14.55 -16.78 -2.09
CA GLU A 9 -13.93 -15.47 -1.90
C GLU A 9 -12.72 -15.56 -0.95
N GLU A 10 -12.86 -16.30 0.14
CA GLU A 10 -11.78 -16.54 1.13
C GLU A 10 -10.59 -17.27 0.50
N ASP A 11 -10.81 -18.38 -0.20
CA ASP A 11 -9.74 -19.14 -0.88
C ASP A 11 -9.01 -18.27 -1.92
N LYS A 12 -9.75 -17.40 -2.62
CA LYS A 12 -9.17 -16.45 -3.56
C LYS A 12 -8.27 -15.44 -2.84
N ASN A 13 -8.71 -14.86 -1.73
CA ASN A 13 -7.92 -13.87 -0.99
C ASN A 13 -6.64 -14.50 -0.42
N GLU A 14 -6.71 -15.72 0.09
CA GLU A 14 -5.52 -16.43 0.61
C GLU A 14 -4.47 -16.65 -0.50
N LEU A 15 -4.92 -17.02 -1.70
CA LEU A 15 -4.05 -17.16 -2.85
C LEU A 15 -3.40 -15.81 -3.24
N GLU A 16 -4.18 -14.73 -3.26
CA GLU A 16 -3.70 -13.38 -3.57
C GLU A 16 -2.64 -12.90 -2.56
N GLU A 17 -2.86 -13.09 -1.27
CA GLU A 17 -1.90 -12.75 -0.20
C GLU A 17 -0.62 -13.56 -0.32
N LYS A 18 -0.72 -14.86 -0.60
CA LYS A 18 0.43 -15.74 -0.78
C LYS A 18 1.29 -15.32 -1.97
N VAL A 19 0.66 -14.97 -3.09
CA VAL A 19 1.37 -14.48 -4.29
C VAL A 19 2.10 -13.17 -3.99
N LEU A 20 1.44 -12.20 -3.34
CA LEU A 20 2.07 -10.95 -2.93
C LEU A 20 3.27 -11.17 -2.00
N SER A 21 3.09 -12.00 -0.97
CA SER A 21 4.14 -12.32 0.00
C SER A 21 5.36 -12.95 -0.67
N ASN A 22 5.14 -13.90 -1.59
CA ASN A 22 6.20 -14.53 -2.35
C ASN A 22 6.94 -13.53 -3.25
N ILE A 23 6.24 -12.64 -3.96
CA ILE A 23 6.91 -11.65 -4.82
C ILE A 23 7.75 -10.68 -3.98
N LYS A 24 7.21 -10.18 -2.86
CA LYS A 24 7.92 -9.27 -1.97
C LYS A 24 9.14 -9.89 -1.31
N SER A 25 9.08 -11.17 -0.95
CA SER A 25 10.16 -11.85 -0.23
C SER A 25 11.17 -12.55 -1.15
N MET A 26 10.77 -12.97 -2.36
CA MET A 26 11.59 -13.78 -3.24
C MET A 26 12.05 -13.08 -4.52
N VAL A 27 11.35 -12.04 -4.99
CA VAL A 27 11.67 -11.38 -6.28
C VAL A 27 12.25 -9.99 -6.06
N LEU A 28 11.52 -9.12 -5.35
CA LEU A 28 11.93 -7.72 -5.13
C LEU A 28 13.33 -7.57 -4.49
N PRO A 29 13.76 -8.39 -3.52
CA PRO A 29 15.08 -8.23 -2.92
C PRO A 29 16.23 -8.40 -3.91
N TYR A 30 16.03 -9.20 -4.97
CA TYR A 30 17.05 -9.40 -5.99
C TYR A 30 17.03 -8.28 -7.03
N ILE A 31 15.85 -7.73 -7.37
CA ILE A 31 15.76 -6.53 -8.21
C ILE A 31 16.53 -5.38 -7.56
N GLU A 32 16.34 -5.17 -6.26
CA GLU A 32 17.06 -4.14 -5.50
C GLU A 32 18.57 -4.43 -5.44
N LYS A 33 18.98 -5.68 -5.20
CA LYS A 33 20.40 -6.06 -5.25
C LYS A 33 21.05 -5.81 -6.61
N VAL A 34 20.33 -6.09 -7.71
CA VAL A 34 20.84 -5.85 -9.06
C VAL A 34 20.94 -4.36 -9.35
N LYS A 35 19.98 -3.53 -8.92
CA LYS A 35 20.09 -2.06 -9.04
C LYS A 35 21.27 -1.46 -8.27
N MET A 36 21.76 -2.15 -7.23
CA MET A 36 22.93 -1.75 -6.47
C MET A 36 24.26 -2.13 -7.14
N THR A 37 24.26 -2.86 -8.25
CA THR A 37 25.48 -3.18 -9.01
C THR A 37 25.77 -2.12 -10.07
N MET A 38 26.94 -2.23 -10.71
CA MET A 38 27.27 -1.41 -11.88
C MET A 38 26.49 -1.92 -13.09
N LEU A 39 25.41 -1.21 -13.44
CA LEU A 39 24.57 -1.50 -14.59
C LEU A 39 24.83 -0.51 -15.70
N ASP A 40 24.82 -0.99 -16.94
CA ASP A 40 24.74 -0.09 -18.09
C ASP A 40 23.29 0.44 -18.29
N THR A 41 23.15 1.44 -19.15
CA THR A 41 21.86 2.09 -19.45
C THR A 41 20.81 1.10 -19.95
N THR A 42 21.22 0.12 -20.75
CA THR A 42 20.31 -0.88 -21.34
C THR A 42 19.79 -1.82 -20.26
N GLN A 43 20.66 -2.30 -19.38
CA GLN A 43 20.31 -3.16 -18.24
C GLN A 43 19.40 -2.43 -17.25
N MET A 44 19.70 -1.16 -16.94
CA MET A 44 18.86 -0.35 -16.05
C MET A 44 17.44 -0.16 -16.62
N ASN A 45 17.32 0.04 -17.93
CA ASN A 45 16.03 0.14 -18.60
C ASN A 45 15.23 -1.18 -18.50
N TYR A 46 15.88 -2.32 -18.76
CA TYR A 46 15.20 -3.62 -18.62
C TYR A 46 14.73 -3.90 -17.20
N ILE A 47 15.55 -3.59 -16.20
CA ILE A 47 15.19 -3.77 -14.79
C ILE A 47 14.02 -2.87 -14.41
N SER A 48 14.02 -1.61 -14.87
CA SER A 48 12.92 -0.67 -14.63
C SER A 48 11.60 -1.17 -15.25
N ILE A 49 11.66 -1.75 -16.46
CA ILE A 49 10.50 -2.36 -17.12
C ILE A 49 10.01 -3.59 -16.33
N MET A 50 10.92 -4.49 -15.91
CA MET A 50 10.56 -5.67 -15.12
C MET A 50 9.88 -5.28 -13.80
N GLU A 51 10.42 -4.29 -13.10
CA GLU A 51 9.84 -3.78 -11.87
C GLU A 51 8.46 -3.16 -12.10
N SER A 52 8.30 -2.38 -13.18
CA SER A 52 7.00 -1.81 -13.56
C SER A 52 5.96 -2.90 -13.81
N HIS A 53 6.31 -3.93 -14.60
CA HIS A 53 5.41 -5.06 -14.86
C HIS A 53 5.07 -5.86 -13.60
N LEU A 54 6.05 -6.07 -12.71
CA LEU A 54 5.79 -6.74 -11.43
C LEU A 54 4.86 -5.92 -10.53
N ASN A 55 5.01 -4.60 -10.52
CA ASN A 55 4.09 -3.71 -9.82
C ASN A 55 2.68 -3.73 -10.42
N GLU A 56 2.56 -3.81 -11.74
CA GLU A 56 1.28 -3.94 -12.44
C GLU A 56 0.59 -5.28 -12.12
N ILE A 57 1.33 -6.40 -12.20
CA ILE A 57 0.85 -7.74 -11.86
C ILE A 57 0.40 -7.81 -10.40
N THR A 58 1.10 -7.11 -9.50
CA THR A 58 0.77 -7.12 -8.07
C THR A 58 -0.25 -6.06 -7.64
N SER A 59 -0.57 -5.10 -8.51
CA SER A 59 -1.53 -4.02 -8.24
C SER A 59 -2.94 -4.53 -7.84
N PRO A 60 -3.53 -5.52 -8.53
CA PRO A 60 -4.85 -6.06 -8.16
C PRO A 60 -4.90 -6.61 -6.72
N PHE A 61 -3.80 -7.22 -6.27
CA PHE A 61 -3.69 -7.79 -4.93
C PHE A 61 -3.51 -6.71 -3.86
N ARG A 62 -2.84 -5.59 -4.19
CA ARG A 62 -2.68 -4.43 -3.28
C ARG A 62 -4.01 -3.74 -2.99
N HIS A 63 -4.92 -3.71 -3.97
CA HIS A 63 -6.24 -3.10 -3.80
C HIS A 63 -7.12 -3.86 -2.79
N LYS A 64 -6.99 -5.18 -2.65
CA LYS A 64 -7.82 -5.99 -1.74
C LYS A 64 -7.35 -6.01 -0.28
N LEU A 65 -6.03 -6.00 -0.04
CA LEU A 65 -5.47 -5.78 1.31
C LEU A 65 -5.96 -4.45 1.92
N THR A 66 -6.27 -3.48 1.07
CA THR A 66 -6.76 -2.15 1.48
C THR A 66 -8.28 -2.00 1.42
N SER A 67 -8.97 -2.79 0.59
CA SER A 67 -10.44 -2.72 0.44
C SER A 67 -11.19 -3.63 1.41
N GLN A 68 -10.60 -4.75 1.84
CA GLN A 68 -11.30 -5.71 2.71
C GLN A 68 -11.22 -5.38 4.21
N SER A 69 -10.41 -4.40 4.64
CA SER A 69 -10.32 -4.03 6.06
C SER A 69 -10.58 -2.55 6.39
N LEU A 70 -10.42 -1.60 5.45
CA LEU A 70 -10.42 -0.16 5.81
C LEU A 70 -11.22 0.78 4.88
N ASN A 71 -11.79 0.31 3.76
CA ASN A 71 -12.57 1.13 2.81
C ASN A 71 -11.87 2.45 2.36
N LEU A 72 -10.54 2.47 2.36
CA LEU A 72 -9.74 3.64 1.97
C LEU A 72 -9.56 3.71 0.44
N THR A 73 -9.51 4.93 -0.10
CA THR A 73 -9.17 5.17 -1.51
C THR A 73 -7.65 5.04 -1.73
N PRO A 74 -7.16 4.85 -2.98
CA PRO A 74 -5.72 4.79 -3.28
C PRO A 74 -4.90 5.96 -2.71
N ARG A 75 -5.43 7.19 -2.79
CA ARG A 75 -4.76 8.37 -2.20
C ARG A 75 -4.75 8.34 -0.68
N GLU A 76 -5.83 7.88 -0.05
CA GLU A 76 -5.90 7.73 1.40
C GLU A 76 -4.97 6.63 1.91
N ILE A 77 -4.80 5.54 1.15
CA ILE A 77 -3.85 4.47 1.45
C ILE A 77 -2.41 5.01 1.42
N GLN A 78 -2.07 5.78 0.37
CA GLN A 78 -0.75 6.39 0.26
C GLN A 78 -0.46 7.31 1.44
N VAL A 79 -1.42 8.17 1.80
CA VAL A 79 -1.32 9.04 2.98
C VAL A 79 -1.22 8.22 4.27
N ALA A 80 -2.02 7.16 4.43
CA ALA A 80 -1.99 6.28 5.60
C ALA A 80 -0.64 5.55 5.76
N SER A 81 -0.05 5.08 4.66
CA SER A 81 1.29 4.47 4.66
C SER A 81 2.34 5.45 5.15
N LEU A 82 2.37 6.66 4.62
CA LEU A 82 3.35 7.67 5.02
C LEU A 82 3.14 8.12 6.48
N ILE A 83 1.90 8.12 6.97
CA ILE A 83 1.60 8.35 8.40
C ILE A 83 2.13 7.21 9.26
N LYS A 84 2.01 5.95 8.81
CA LYS A 84 2.57 4.77 9.49
C LYS A 84 4.10 4.84 9.55
N ASP A 85 4.73 5.38 8.52
CA ASP A 85 6.18 5.62 8.46
C ASP A 85 6.65 6.85 9.30
N GLY A 86 5.75 7.47 10.06
CA GLY A 86 6.06 8.58 10.97
C GLY A 86 6.19 9.94 10.29
N LYS A 87 5.81 10.09 9.01
CA LYS A 87 5.92 11.36 8.29
C LYS A 87 4.89 12.39 8.75
N THR A 88 5.34 13.64 8.85
CA THR A 88 4.51 14.80 9.18
C THR A 88 3.63 15.21 7.98
N THR A 89 2.56 15.95 8.24
CA THR A 89 1.68 16.47 7.16
C THR A 89 2.46 17.27 6.11
N LYS A 90 3.50 18.00 6.52
CA LYS A 90 4.33 18.81 5.62
C LYS A 90 5.20 17.91 4.72
N GLU A 91 5.88 16.92 5.29
CA GLU A 91 6.69 15.96 4.52
C GLU A 91 5.83 15.13 3.56
N ILE A 92 4.64 14.72 3.99
CA ILE A 92 3.69 14.00 3.12
C ILE A 92 3.25 14.88 1.96
N ALA A 93 2.96 16.15 2.23
CA ALA A 93 2.56 17.11 1.22
C ALA A 93 3.66 17.31 0.16
N GLU A 94 4.90 17.42 0.61
CA GLU A 94 6.09 17.52 -0.24
C GLU A 94 6.31 16.25 -1.08
N LEU A 95 6.29 15.07 -0.45
CA LEU A 95 6.44 13.76 -1.13
C LEU A 95 5.34 13.49 -2.16
N MET A 96 4.12 13.96 -1.91
CA MET A 96 2.97 13.77 -2.81
C MET A 96 2.75 14.92 -3.78
N ASN A 97 3.58 15.98 -3.72
CA ASN A 97 3.43 17.22 -4.48
C ASN A 97 2.02 17.83 -4.40
N VAL A 98 1.48 17.93 -3.18
CA VAL A 98 0.16 18.51 -2.89
C VAL A 98 0.26 19.53 -1.76
N CYS A 99 -0.78 20.32 -1.56
CA CYS A 99 -0.80 21.25 -0.43
C CYS A 99 -1.02 20.50 0.92
N PRO A 100 -0.46 21.01 2.04
CA PRO A 100 -0.71 20.43 3.37
C PRO A 100 -2.19 20.31 3.74
N GLY A 101 -3.03 21.22 3.22
CA GLY A 101 -4.49 21.17 3.38
C GLY A 101 -5.12 19.92 2.77
N ALA A 102 -4.66 19.47 1.60
CA ALA A 102 -5.14 18.25 0.97
C ALA A 102 -4.79 17.01 1.82
N VAL A 103 -3.58 16.96 2.38
CA VAL A 103 -3.18 15.88 3.30
C VAL A 103 -4.03 15.89 4.57
N ALA A 104 -4.37 17.06 5.12
CA ALA A 104 -5.26 17.18 6.26
C ALA A 104 -6.67 16.65 5.96
N LEU A 105 -7.21 16.95 4.77
CA LEU A 105 -8.49 16.39 4.32
C LEU A 105 -8.44 14.87 4.19
N HIS A 106 -7.39 14.31 3.56
CA HIS A 106 -7.19 12.87 3.48
C HIS A 106 -7.10 12.23 4.88
N ARG A 107 -6.37 12.84 5.83
CA ARG A 107 -6.32 12.39 7.23
C ARG A 107 -7.69 12.35 7.89
N ASN A 108 -8.54 13.35 7.65
CA ASN A 108 -9.91 13.37 8.17
C ASN A 108 -10.78 12.28 7.55
N HIS A 109 -10.67 12.06 6.24
CA HIS A 109 -11.40 10.99 5.56
C HIS A 109 -10.97 9.61 6.04
N ILE A 110 -9.66 9.38 6.22
CA ILE A 110 -9.12 8.16 6.81
C ILE A 110 -9.73 7.95 8.20
N ARG A 111 -9.69 8.96 9.09
CA ARG A 111 -10.31 8.83 10.43
C ARG A 111 -11.80 8.47 10.38
N LYS A 112 -12.55 9.09 9.46
CA LYS A 112 -13.99 8.80 9.27
C LYS A 112 -14.20 7.35 8.84
N LYS A 113 -13.42 6.87 7.88
CA LYS A 113 -13.51 5.51 7.34
C LYS A 113 -13.06 4.43 8.31
N LEU A 114 -12.13 4.76 9.20
CA LEU A 114 -11.66 3.90 10.29
C LEU A 114 -12.53 3.94 11.55
N GLY A 115 -13.64 4.69 11.56
CA GLY A 115 -14.49 4.82 12.74
C GLY A 115 -13.79 5.48 13.94
N LEU A 116 -12.80 6.33 13.67
CA LEU A 116 -12.04 7.10 14.66
C LEU A 116 -12.59 8.51 14.87
N ASN A 117 -13.67 8.87 14.19
CA ASN A 117 -14.38 10.11 14.46
C ASN A 117 -14.83 10.13 15.92
N ASN A 118 -14.52 11.23 16.62
CA ASN A 118 -14.80 11.46 18.04
C ASN A 118 -14.02 10.58 19.04
N LYS A 119 -13.04 9.78 18.59
CA LYS A 119 -12.13 9.05 19.48
C LYS A 119 -10.80 9.79 19.64
N LYS A 120 -10.31 9.95 20.88
CA LYS A 120 -8.97 10.47 21.19
C LYS A 120 -7.87 9.43 20.91
N VAL A 121 -7.90 8.84 19.73
CA VAL A 121 -6.91 7.85 19.26
C VAL A 121 -6.00 8.51 18.23
N ASN A 122 -4.69 8.32 18.41
CA ASN A 122 -3.69 8.76 17.45
C ASN A 122 -3.78 7.91 16.18
N LEU A 123 -3.92 8.57 15.03
CA LEU A 123 -4.08 7.89 13.75
C LEU A 123 -2.84 7.05 13.38
N ALA A 124 -1.63 7.54 13.65
CA ALA A 124 -0.39 6.82 13.34
C ALA A 124 -0.24 5.56 14.20
N SER A 125 -0.50 5.67 15.50
CA SER A 125 -0.48 4.50 16.40
C SER A 125 -1.52 3.46 16.01
N HIS A 126 -2.72 3.89 15.63
CA HIS A 126 -3.77 2.97 15.17
C HIS A 126 -3.38 2.26 13.86
N LEU A 127 -2.88 3.00 12.87
CA LEU A 127 -2.41 2.43 11.60
C LEU A 127 -1.22 1.47 11.79
N SER A 128 -0.39 1.70 12.79
CA SER A 128 0.74 0.82 13.15
C SER A 128 0.29 -0.46 13.84
N SER A 129 -0.84 -0.44 14.53
CA SER A 129 -1.44 -1.61 15.21
C SER A 129 -2.27 -2.50 14.29
N LEU A 130 -2.55 -2.05 13.05
CA LEU A 130 -3.24 -2.85 12.05
C LEU A 130 -2.25 -3.87 11.46
N PRO A 131 -2.66 -5.15 11.31
CA PRO A 131 -1.84 -6.22 10.75
C PRO A 131 -1.38 -5.91 9.32
#